data_AF-A0A2E8R653-F1
#
_entry.id   AF-A0A2E8R653-F1
#
_cell.length_a   1.000
_cell.length_b   1.000
_cell.length_c   1.000
_cell.angle_alpha   90.00
_cell.angle_beta   90.00
_cell.angle_gamma   90.00
#
_symmetry.space_group_name_H-M   'P 1'
#
loop_
_entity.id
_entity.type
_entity.pdbx_description
1 polymer ?
#
loop_
_entity_poly.entity_id
_entity_poly.type
_entity_poly.pdbx_seq_one_letter_code
_entity_poly.pdbx_strand_id
1 'polypeptide(L)' 'MGFFDFLTEDIAIDLGTANTLIIHKDKVVVDSPSIVAIDRSTNKVIAIG' A
#
# COMPACT_ATOMS: atom_id res chain seq x y z
N MET A 1 -22.50 9.99 -12.17
CA MET A 1 -21.92 8.63 -12.09
C MET A 1 -22.11 7.99 -13.45
N GLY A 2 -21.00 7.77 -14.16
CA GLY A 2 -20.99 7.30 -15.53
C GLY A 2 -21.16 5.78 -15.59
N PHE A 3 -21.72 5.27 -16.68
CA PHE A 3 -21.90 3.83 -16.94
C PHE A 3 -20.59 3.02 -16.91
N PHE A 4 -19.43 3.68 -16.89
CA PHE A 4 -18.10 3.08 -16.90
C PHE A 4 -17.30 3.27 -15.60
N ASP A 5 -17.90 3.81 -14.52
CA ASP A 5 -17.19 4.04 -13.24
C ASP A 5 -16.65 2.73 -12.63
N PHE A 6 -17.14 1.56 -13.06
CA PHE A 6 -16.62 0.24 -12.65
C PHE A 6 -15.31 -0.16 -13.37
N LEU A 7 -14.92 0.56 -14.43
CA LEU A 7 -13.68 0.28 -15.20
C LEU A 7 -12.48 1.08 -14.68
N THR A 8 -12.71 2.06 -13.81
CA THR A 8 -11.68 2.88 -13.18
C THR A 8 -11.62 2.54 -11.71
N GLU A 9 -10.47 2.05 -11.24
CA GLU A 9 -10.24 1.86 -9.81
C GLU A 9 -9.37 2.98 -9.27
N ASP A 10 -9.93 3.75 -8.34
CA ASP A 10 -9.22 4.83 -7.66
C ASP A 10 -8.54 4.27 -6.39
N ILE A 11 -7.24 4.52 -6.30
CA ILE A 11 -6.41 4.16 -5.15
C ILE A 11 -5.58 5.39 -4.77
N ALA A 12 -5.64 5.78 -3.50
CA ALA A 12 -4.72 6.76 -2.93
C ALA A 12 -3.69 6.04 -2.05
N ILE A 13 -2.43 6.42 -2.19
CA ILE A 13 -1.30 5.82 -1.47
C ILE A 13 -0.52 6.95 -0.79
N ASP A 14 -0.38 6.85 0.54
CA ASP A 14 0.53 7.68 1.32
C ASP A 14 1.74 6.84 1.75
N LEU A 15 2.93 7.28 1.34
CA LEU A 15 4.21 6.62 1.59
C LEU A 15 5.01 7.44 2.61
N GLY A 16 4.56 7.42 3.86
CA GLY A 16 5.25 8.07 4.96
C GLY A 16 6.49 7.31 5.41
N THR A 17 7.43 8.00 6.06
CA THR A 17 8.62 7.37 6.65
C THR A 17 8.28 6.35 7.75
N ALA A 18 7.20 6.59 8.49
CA ALA A 18 6.76 5.73 9.59
C ALA A 18 5.69 4.70 9.16
N ASN A 19 4.72 5.12 8.35
CA ASN A 19 3.56 4.31 7.98
C ASN A 19 3.24 4.45 6.49
N THR A 20 2.72 3.36 5.93
CA THR A 20 2.13 3.31 4.58
C THR A 20 0.62 3.15 4.73
N LEU A 21 -0.13 4.08 4.14
CA LEU A 21 -1.59 4.06 4.12
C LEU A 21 -2.08 3.88 2.69
N ILE A 22 -3.00 2.93 2.47
CA ILE A 22 -3.67 2.76 1.17
C ILE A 22 -5.17 2.93 1.38
N ILE A 23 -5.77 3.80 0.58
CA ILE A 23 -7.19 4.09 0.58
C ILE A 23 -7.79 3.65 -0.75
N HIS A 24 -8.87 2.89 -0.68
CA HIS A 24 -9.64 2.44 -1.82
C HIS A 24 -11.13 2.63 -1.55
N LYS A 25 -11.85 3.28 -2.47
CA LYS A 25 -13.30 3.58 -2.32
C LYS A 25 -13.63 4.18 -0.95
N ASP A 26 -12.87 5.23 -0.59
CA ASP A 26 -12.97 5.98 0.67
C ASP A 26 -12.76 5.14 1.95
N LYS A 27 -12.12 3.97 1.83
CA LYS A 27 -11.79 3.09 2.96
C LYS A 27 -10.30 2.83 3.03
N VAL A 28 -9.75 2.88 4.24
CA VAL A 28 -8.39 2.40 4.51
C VAL A 28 -8.37 0.89 4.33
N VAL A 29 -7.57 0.42 3.38
CA VAL A 29 -7.39 -1.01 3.08
C VAL A 29 -6.00 -1.51 3.49
N VAL A 30 -5.04 -0.61 3.69
CA VAL A 30 -3.74 -0.90 4.31
C VAL A 30 -3.39 0.23 5.26
N ASP A 31 -3.01 -0.11 6.48
CA ASP A 31 -2.36 0.75 7.47
C ASP A 31 -1.29 -0.09 8.16
N SER A 32 -0.03 0.11 7.78
CA SER A 32 1.11 -0.67 8.27
C SER A 32 2.33 0.22 8.45
N PRO A 33 3.24 -0.10 9.37
CA PRO A 33 4.58 0.49 9.38
C PRO A 33 5.26 0.43 8.00
N SER A 34 5.99 1.49 7.65
CA SER A 34 6.80 1.60 6.43
C SER A 34 8.14 0.89 6.60
N ILE A 35 8.09 -0.40 6.92
CA ILE A 35 9.26 -1.22 7.23
C ILE A 35 9.34 -2.40 6.24
N VAL A 36 10.55 -2.67 5.78
CA VAL A 36 10.86 -3.87 4.98
C VAL A 36 12.04 -4.58 5.64
N ALA A 37 11.84 -5.83 6.05
CA ALA A 37 12.90 -6.68 6.56
C ALA A 37 13.59 -7.40 5.40
N ILE A 38 14.92 -7.26 5.30
CA ILE A 38 15.73 -7.82 4.21
C ILE A 38 16.83 -8.71 4.79
N ASP A 39 17.02 -9.88 4.19
CA ASP A 39 18.21 -10.71 4.43
C ASP A 39 19.43 -10.04 3.79
N ARG A 40 20.39 -9.61 4.60
CA ARG A 40 21.59 -8.88 4.13
C ARG A 40 22.56 -9.74 3.33
N SER A 41 22.48 -11.06 3.42
CA SER A 41 23.34 -11.99 2.69
C SER A 41 22.80 -12.30 1.29
N THR A 42 21.48 -12.43 1.16
CA THR A 42 20.81 -12.80 -0.09
C THR A 42 20.07 -11.64 -0.77
N ASN A 43 19.93 -10.50 -0.08
CA ASN A 43 19.09 -9.36 -0.46
C ASN A 43 17.61 -9.70 -0.70
N LYS A 44 17.13 -10.82 -0.15
CA LYS A 44 15.73 -11.23 -0.27
C LYS A 44 14.88 -10.54 0.81
N VAL A 45 13.65 -10.17 0.43
CA VAL A 45 12.65 -9.68 1.38
C VAL A 45 12.19 -10.83 2.28
N ILE A 46 12.19 -10.61 3.58
CA ILE A 46 11.77 -11.57 4.62
C ILE A 46 10.34 -11.23 5.08
N ALA A 47 10.06 -9.95 5.28
CA ALA A 47 8.77 -9.45 5.73
C ALA A 47 8.58 -8.00 5.29
N ILE A 48 7.31 -7.58 5.21
CA ILE A 48 6.89 -6.21 4.91
C ILE A 48 5.82 -5.85 5.93
N GLY A 49 5.85 -4.59 6.36
CA GLY A 49 4.86 -3.99 7.22
C GLY A 49 5.37 -3.68 8.60
#